data_AF-A0A6G7T5M4-F1
#
_entry.id   AF-A0A6G7T5M4-F1
#
_cell.length_a   1.000
_cell.length_b   1.000
_cell.length_c   1.000
_cell.angle_alpha   90.00
_cell.angle_beta   90.00
_cell.angle_gamma   90.00
#
_symmetry.space_group_name_H-M   'P 1'
#
loop_
_entity.id
_entity.type
_entity.pdbx_description
1 polymer ?
#
loop_
_entity_poly.entity_id
_entity_poly.type
_entity_poly.pdbx_seq_one_letter_code
_entity_poly.pdbx_strand_id
1 'polypeptide(L)'
;MKSHQTPQTMKPATAAKKLGVYLEATPTEFQEGVVSRTELNALQADPPEWLLELRRNGPHPRPVVAAKLGVSISGLARAGVTEALTTEQIDALKNESPEWLQRERATQAEVRKEAVRIKEKKAESKAESGEQPRRPRS
;
A
#
# COMPACT_ATOMS: atom_id res chain seq x y z
N MET A 1 -30.83 -19.68 -11.06
CA MET A 1 -29.71 -20.04 -11.96
C MET A 1 -28.41 -19.68 -11.24
N LYS A 2 -27.62 -20.66 -10.79
CA LYS A 2 -26.31 -20.36 -10.17
C LYS A 2 -25.35 -20.01 -11.31
N SER A 3 -24.99 -18.74 -11.40
CA SER A 3 -23.99 -18.25 -12.35
C SER A 3 -22.67 -18.98 -12.05
N HIS A 4 -22.10 -19.63 -13.09
CA HIS A 4 -20.76 -20.20 -13.03
C HIS A 4 -19.77 -19.04 -12.85
N GLN A 5 -19.46 -18.69 -11.61
CA GLN A 5 -18.41 -17.73 -11.31
C GLN A 5 -17.08 -18.42 -11.60
N THR A 6 -16.47 -18.10 -12.74
CA THR A 6 -15.07 -18.45 -13.00
C THR A 6 -14.25 -17.90 -11.83
N PRO A 7 -13.51 -18.74 -11.08
CA PRO A 7 -12.72 -18.25 -9.96
C PRO A 7 -11.73 -17.23 -10.50
N GLN A 8 -11.90 -15.95 -10.14
CA GLN A 8 -10.94 -14.91 -10.48
C GLN A 8 -9.68 -15.14 -9.67
N THR A 9 -8.73 -15.83 -10.29
CA THR A 9 -7.39 -16.07 -9.75
C THR A 9 -6.46 -14.92 -10.14
N MET A 10 -5.45 -14.68 -9.32
CA MET A 10 -4.40 -13.70 -9.60
C MET A 10 -3.03 -14.29 -9.29
N LYS A 11 -2.01 -13.76 -9.99
CA LYS A 11 -0.61 -14.12 -9.75
C LYS A 11 -0.22 -13.79 -8.30
N PRO A 12 0.65 -14.61 -7.66
CA PRO A 12 1.18 -14.36 -6.32
C PRO A 12 1.75 -12.96 -6.13
N ALA A 13 2.46 -12.43 -7.13
CA ALA A 13 2.97 -11.05 -7.09
C ALA A 13 1.85 -10.00 -6.88
N THR A 14 0.70 -10.19 -7.52
CA THR A 14 -0.47 -9.32 -7.36
C THR A 14 -1.11 -9.50 -5.98
N ALA A 15 -1.18 -10.74 -5.49
CA ALA A 15 -1.71 -11.05 -4.16
C ALA A 15 -0.81 -10.46 -3.05
N ALA A 16 0.51 -10.68 -3.11
CA ALA A 16 1.50 -10.11 -2.19
C ALA A 16 1.41 -8.58 -2.15
N LYS A 17 1.30 -7.93 -3.31
CA LYS A 17 1.09 -6.48 -3.41
C LYS A 17 -0.18 -6.02 -2.71
N LYS A 18 -1.28 -6.78 -2.80
CA LYS A 18 -2.55 -6.49 -2.10
C LYS A 18 -2.49 -6.78 -0.61
N LEU A 19 -1.68 -7.77 -0.19
CA LEU A 19 -1.45 -8.11 1.21
C LEU A 19 -0.44 -7.17 1.89
N GLY A 20 0.32 -6.39 1.11
CA GLY A 20 1.33 -5.46 1.59
C GLY A 20 2.63 -6.14 2.03
N VAL A 21 2.97 -7.29 1.44
CA VAL A 21 4.17 -8.07 1.81
C VAL A 21 5.13 -8.24 0.62
N TYR A 22 6.40 -8.51 0.93
CA TYR A 22 7.42 -8.81 -0.06
C TYR A 22 7.32 -10.28 -0.50
N LEU A 23 7.12 -10.52 -1.80
CA LEU A 23 6.80 -11.85 -2.33
C LEU A 23 7.89 -12.89 -2.02
N GLU A 24 9.16 -12.55 -2.20
CA GLU A 24 10.27 -13.50 -2.04
C GLU A 24 10.46 -13.95 -0.59
N ALA A 25 9.87 -13.23 0.37
CA ALA A 25 9.86 -13.60 1.78
C ALA A 25 8.61 -14.41 2.20
N THR A 26 7.67 -14.66 1.29
CA THR A 26 6.49 -15.50 1.55
C THR A 26 6.83 -16.99 1.41
N PRO A 27 6.03 -17.92 2.00
CA PRO A 27 6.25 -19.36 1.82
C PRO A 27 6.20 -19.80 0.35
N THR A 28 6.96 -20.82 -0.02
CA THR A 28 7.05 -21.33 -1.41
C THR A 28 5.69 -21.68 -1.99
N GLU A 29 4.79 -22.25 -1.17
CA GLU A 29 3.43 -22.61 -1.58
C GLU A 29 2.63 -21.38 -2.03
N PHE A 30 2.88 -20.23 -1.40
CA PHE A 30 2.28 -18.96 -1.81
C PHE A 30 2.95 -18.39 -3.06
N GLN A 31 4.28 -18.53 -3.19
CA GLN A 31 5.05 -18.00 -4.33
C GLN A 31 4.75 -18.71 -5.65
N GLU A 32 4.57 -20.04 -5.61
CA GLU A 32 4.37 -20.88 -6.80
C GLU A 32 2.89 -21.09 -7.14
N GLY A 33 1.99 -20.86 -6.18
CA GLY A 33 0.55 -21.07 -6.33
C GLY A 33 -0.18 -20.01 -7.18
N VAL A 34 -1.50 -20.18 -7.30
CA VAL A 34 -2.40 -19.11 -7.76
C VAL A 34 -3.30 -18.72 -6.60
N VAL A 35 -3.56 -17.43 -6.43
CA VAL A 35 -4.38 -16.94 -5.32
C VAL A 35 -5.73 -16.50 -5.88
N SER A 36 -6.81 -17.15 -5.46
CA SER A 36 -8.17 -16.73 -5.74
C SER A 36 -8.53 -15.47 -4.94
N ARG A 37 -9.55 -14.74 -5.41
CA ARG A 37 -10.12 -13.64 -4.62
C ARG A 37 -10.58 -14.09 -3.23
N THR A 38 -11.15 -15.28 -3.12
CA THR A 38 -11.65 -15.83 -1.86
C THR A 38 -10.51 -16.11 -0.89
N GLU A 39 -9.43 -16.74 -1.35
CA GLU A 39 -8.24 -16.99 -0.53
C GLU A 39 -7.57 -15.68 -0.10
N LEU A 40 -7.45 -14.70 -0.99
CA LEU A 40 -6.92 -13.38 -0.64
C LEU A 40 -7.74 -12.74 0.49
N ASN A 41 -9.07 -12.79 0.40
CA ASN A 41 -9.95 -12.25 1.43
C ASN A 41 -9.80 -13.01 2.75
N ALA A 42 -9.64 -14.34 2.70
CA ALA A 42 -9.40 -15.16 3.89
C ALA A 42 -8.08 -14.79 4.57
N LEU A 43 -6.99 -14.66 3.80
CA LEU A 43 -5.69 -14.19 4.31
C LEU A 43 -5.74 -12.77 4.90
N GLN A 44 -6.66 -11.94 4.44
CA GLN A 44 -6.87 -10.59 5.00
C GLN A 44 -7.70 -10.62 6.28
N ALA A 45 -8.73 -11.47 6.34
CA ALA A 45 -9.65 -11.57 7.47
C ALA A 45 -9.05 -12.33 8.65
N ASP A 46 -8.35 -13.43 8.36
CA ASP A 46 -7.69 -14.30 9.34
C ASP A 46 -6.24 -14.55 8.90
N PRO A 47 -5.34 -13.57 9.11
CA PRO A 47 -3.98 -13.66 8.64
C PRO A 47 -3.19 -14.73 9.42
N PRO A 48 -2.57 -15.71 8.73
CA PRO A 48 -1.72 -16.70 9.39
C PRO A 48 -0.47 -16.07 10.00
N GLU A 49 0.19 -16.80 10.89
CA GLU A 49 1.36 -16.30 11.64
C GLU A 49 2.48 -15.77 10.75
N TRP A 50 2.84 -16.49 9.68
CA TRP A 50 3.87 -16.03 8.73
C TRP A 50 3.53 -14.67 8.10
N LEU A 51 2.24 -14.40 7.85
CA LEU A 51 1.79 -13.13 7.26
C LEU A 51 1.83 -12.00 8.29
N LEU A 52 1.47 -12.31 9.54
CA LEU A 52 1.62 -11.37 10.66
C LEU A 52 3.08 -11.00 10.88
N GLU A 53 3.96 -11.99 10.87
CA GLU A 53 5.39 -11.81 11.09
C GLU A 53 6.03 -10.97 9.99
N LEU A 54 5.70 -11.25 8.71
CA LEU A 54 6.18 -10.43 7.60
C LEU A 54 5.72 -8.97 7.70
N ARG A 55 4.47 -8.73 8.14
CA ARG A 55 3.96 -7.36 8.33
C ARG A 55 4.61 -6.63 9.50
N ARG A 56 5.03 -7.37 10.54
CA ARG A 56 5.68 -6.82 11.73
C ARG A 56 7.15 -6.53 11.49
N ASN A 57 7.89 -7.53 11.01
CA ASN A 57 9.35 -7.54 11.03
C ASN A 57 9.99 -7.74 9.65
N GLY A 58 9.28 -8.43 8.76
CA GLY A 58 9.81 -8.87 7.48
C GLY A 58 10.30 -7.74 6.57
N PRO A 59 11.01 -8.10 5.48
CA PRO A 59 11.33 -7.14 4.44
C PRO A 59 10.03 -6.54 3.91
N HIS A 60 9.86 -5.23 4.12
CA HIS A 60 8.71 -4.47 3.71
C HIS A 60 8.86 -4.08 2.25
N PRO A 61 7.83 -4.26 1.41
CA PRO A 61 7.90 -3.77 0.03
C PRO A 61 7.97 -2.24 0.02
N ARG A 62 8.55 -1.66 -1.04
CA ARG A 62 8.78 -0.20 -1.18
C ARG A 62 7.60 0.69 -0.78
N PRO A 63 6.32 0.39 -1.12
CA PRO A 63 5.20 1.21 -0.68
C PRO A 63 5.04 1.25 0.86
N VAL A 64 5.30 0.14 1.53
CA VAL A 64 5.23 0.03 2.99
C VAL A 64 6.44 0.72 3.63
N VAL A 65 7.64 0.58 3.06
CA VAL A 65 8.84 1.33 3.48
C VAL A 65 8.59 2.83 3.42
N ALA A 66 8.10 3.34 2.28
CA ALA A 66 7.81 4.76 2.10
C ALA A 66 6.76 5.25 3.11
N ALA A 67 5.71 4.46 3.36
CA ALA A 67 4.71 4.78 4.37
C ALA A 67 5.29 4.83 5.79
N LYS A 68 6.09 3.83 6.19
CA LYS A 68 6.75 3.78 7.50
C LYS A 68 7.78 4.90 7.70
N LEU A 69 8.45 5.35 6.64
CA LEU A 69 9.37 6.47 6.67
C LEU A 69 8.68 7.84 6.54
N GLY A 70 7.39 7.89 6.19
CA GLY A 70 6.65 9.14 6.04
C GLY A 70 7.00 9.94 4.78
N VAL A 71 7.46 9.25 3.73
CA VAL A 71 7.88 9.85 2.46
C VAL A 71 7.02 9.33 1.29
N SER A 72 7.19 9.89 0.10
CA SER A 72 6.59 9.33 -1.12
C SER A 72 7.46 8.18 -1.68
N ILE A 73 6.87 7.28 -2.47
CA ILE A 73 7.62 6.21 -3.16
C ILE A 73 8.68 6.81 -4.09
N SER A 74 8.37 7.93 -4.77
CA SER A 74 9.31 8.65 -5.62
C SER A 74 10.43 9.31 -4.82
N GLY A 75 10.14 9.83 -3.62
CA GLY A 75 11.14 10.37 -2.70
C GLY A 75 12.10 9.27 -2.21
N LEU A 76 11.56 8.10 -1.87
CA LEU A 76 12.35 6.93 -1.51
C LEU A 76 13.27 6.48 -2.66
N ALA A 77 12.76 6.49 -3.91
CA ALA A 77 13.56 6.16 -5.09
C ALA A 77 14.69 7.18 -5.35
N ARG A 78 14.44 8.48 -5.12
CA ARG A 78 15.48 9.53 -5.25
C ARG A 78 16.58 9.39 -4.21
N ALA A 79 16.27 8.83 -3.04
CA ALA A 79 17.25 8.50 -2.01
C ALA A 79 18.07 7.23 -2.33
N GLY A 80 17.83 6.58 -3.47
CA GLY A 80 18.52 5.34 -3.87
C GLY A 80 17.99 4.08 -3.16
N VAL A 81 16.92 4.18 -2.37
CA VAL A 81 16.32 3.03 -1.69
C VAL A 81 15.33 2.35 -2.63
N THR A 82 15.79 1.31 -3.33
CA THR A 82 14.99 0.52 -4.27
C THR A 82 14.54 -0.82 -3.72
N GLU A 83 15.25 -1.34 -2.72
CA GLU A 83 15.01 -2.68 -2.17
C GLU A 83 13.98 -2.69 -1.05
N ALA A 84 13.53 -3.89 -0.69
CA ALA A 84 12.72 -4.09 0.51
C ALA A 84 13.60 -3.91 1.76
N LEU A 85 13.04 -3.29 2.81
CA LEU A 85 13.74 -3.04 4.07
C LEU A 85 13.01 -3.70 5.23
N THR A 86 13.75 -4.30 6.17
CA THR A 86 13.18 -4.81 7.42
C THR A 86 12.76 -3.66 8.34
N THR A 87 11.97 -3.97 9.37
CA THR A 87 11.62 -2.97 10.40
C THR A 87 12.86 -2.40 11.07
N GLU A 88 13.86 -3.24 11.37
CA GLU A 88 15.13 -2.81 11.98
C GLU A 88 15.88 -1.81 11.10
N GLN A 89 16.02 -2.08 9.80
CA GLN A 89 16.68 -1.16 8.86
C GLN A 89 15.92 0.16 8.73
N ILE A 90 14.58 0.10 8.72
CA ILE A 90 13.74 1.30 8.70
C ILE A 90 13.94 2.11 9.97
N ASP A 91 14.01 1.48 11.14
CA ASP A 91 14.18 2.18 12.41
C ASP A 91 15.60 2.74 12.55
N ALA A 92 16.62 2.06 12.04
CA ALA A 92 17.97 2.62 11.89
C ALA A 92 17.96 3.90 11.06
N LEU A 93 17.33 3.90 9.88
CA LEU A 93 17.20 5.10 9.03
C LEU A 93 16.43 6.24 9.73
N LYS A 94 15.41 5.92 10.52
CA LYS A 94 14.69 6.93 11.32
C LYS A 94 15.59 7.53 12.39
N ASN A 95 16.40 6.71 13.06
CA ASN A 95 17.30 7.16 14.13
C ASN A 95 18.46 8.00 13.58
N GLU A 96 19.07 7.57 12.47
CA GLU A 96 20.11 8.34 11.77
C GLU A 96 19.55 9.66 11.22
N SER A 97 18.26 9.69 10.84
CA SER A 97 17.58 10.87 10.32
C SER A 97 18.40 11.63 9.27
N PRO A 98 18.84 10.97 8.18
CA PRO A 98 19.69 11.59 7.18
C PRO A 98 18.98 12.77 6.51
N GLU A 99 19.76 13.71 5.97
CA GLU A 99 19.26 14.97 5.41
C GLU A 99 18.19 14.76 4.32
N TRP A 100 18.38 13.75 3.46
CA TRP A 100 17.41 13.41 2.43
C TRP A 100 16.06 13.01 3.04
N LEU A 101 16.05 12.25 4.15
CA LEU A 101 14.82 11.78 4.79
C LEU A 101 14.05 12.96 5.38
N GLN A 102 14.76 13.92 5.97
CA GLN A 102 14.16 15.16 6.48
C GLN A 102 13.53 15.99 5.36
N ARG A 103 14.26 16.21 4.26
CA ARG A 103 13.76 16.94 3.07
C ARG A 103 12.54 16.26 2.46
N GLU A 104 12.57 14.94 2.31
CA GLU A 104 11.46 14.18 1.74
C GLU A 104 10.21 14.19 2.63
N ARG A 105 10.38 14.10 3.96
CA ARG A 105 9.28 14.23 4.92
C ARG A 105 8.63 15.60 4.87
N ALA A 106 9.44 16.67 4.82
CA ALA A 106 8.93 18.04 4.71
C ALA A 106 8.13 18.22 3.40
N THR A 107 8.67 17.76 2.28
CA THR A 107 7.99 17.80 0.98
C THR A 107 6.67 17.01 1.03
N GLN A 108 6.68 15.81 1.59
CA GLN A 108 5.48 14.98 1.70
C GLN A 108 4.42 15.60 2.61
N ALA A 109 4.83 16.30 3.67
CA ALA A 109 3.92 17.03 4.55
C ALA A 109 3.22 18.19 3.81
N GLU A 110 3.97 18.98 3.03
CA GLU A 110 3.40 20.07 2.24
C GLU A 110 2.43 19.57 1.16
N VAL A 111 2.80 18.50 0.44
CA VAL A 111 1.92 17.87 -0.55
C VAL A 111 0.62 17.38 0.08
N ARG A 112 0.68 16.80 1.30
CA ARG A 112 -0.52 16.36 2.02
C ARG A 112 -1.42 17.53 2.41
N LYS A 113 -0.86 18.63 2.92
CA LYS A 113 -1.63 19.85 3.23
C LYS A 113 -2.34 20.40 2.00
N GLU A 114 -1.63 20.49 0.88
CA GLU A 114 -2.20 20.97 -0.38
C GLU A 114 -3.30 20.04 -0.90
N ALA A 115 -3.11 18.73 -0.81
CA ALA A 115 -4.13 17.75 -1.20
C ALA A 115 -5.42 17.87 -0.37
N VAL A 116 -5.30 18.14 0.93
CA VAL A 116 -6.46 18.40 1.81
C VAL A 116 -7.18 19.67 1.37
N ARG A 117 -6.46 20.78 1.18
CA ARG A 117 -7.04 22.06 0.72
C ARG A 117 -7.79 21.92 -0.60
N ILE A 118 -7.21 21.21 -1.58
CA ILE A 118 -7.88 20.95 -2.87
C ILE A 118 -9.13 20.10 -2.67
N LYS A 119 -9.10 19.11 -1.77
CA LYS A 119 -10.25 18.24 -1.49
C LYS A 119 -11.39 19.02 -0.84
N GLU A 120 -11.10 19.90 0.11
CA GLU A 120 -12.07 20.78 0.77
C GLU A 120 -12.72 21.72 -0.24
N LYS A 121 -11.90 22.44 -1.05
CA LYS A 121 -12.40 23.31 -2.12
C LYS A 121 -13.29 22.57 -3.13
N LYS A 122 -12.94 21.33 -3.49
CA LYS A 122 -13.76 20.49 -4.38
C LYS A 122 -15.07 20.02 -3.72
N ALA A 123 -15.07 19.83 -2.40
CA ALA A 123 -16.28 19.47 -1.66
C ALA A 123 -17.23 20.67 -1.57
N GLU A 124 -16.70 21.86 -1.26
CA GLU A 124 -17.43 23.13 -1.26
C GLU A 124 -18.06 23.41 -2.63
N SER A 125 -17.26 23.36 -3.71
CA SER A 125 -17.77 23.62 -5.06
C SER A 125 -18.84 22.62 -5.51
N LYS A 126 -18.75 21.36 -5.08
CA LYS A 126 -19.77 20.33 -5.33
C LYS A 126 -21.06 20.59 -4.54
N ALA A 127 -20.94 21.07 -3.30
CA ALA A 127 -22.09 21.45 -2.48
C ALA A 127 -22.80 22.68 -3.06
N GLU A 128 -22.05 23.69 -3.52
CA GLU A 128 -22.61 24.91 -4.13
C GLU A 128 -23.24 24.66 -5.50
N SER A 129 -22.67 23.77 -6.33
CA SER A 129 -23.18 23.52 -7.68
C SER A 129 -24.43 22.64 -7.74
N GLY A 130 -24.94 22.13 -6.61
CA GLY A 130 -26.19 21.38 -6.55
C GLY A 130 -26.27 20.15 -7.48
N GLU A 131 -25.12 19.61 -7.92
CA GLU A 131 -25.07 18.48 -8.85
C GLU A 131 -25.59 17.21 -8.14
N GLN A 132 -26.90 17.01 -8.23
CA GLN A 132 -27.56 15.77 -7.80
C GLN A 132 -26.89 14.60 -8.55
N PRO A 133 -26.57 13.49 -7.85
CA PRO A 133 -26.00 12.32 -8.50
C PRO A 133 -26.97 11.87 -9.60
N ARG A 134 -26.48 11.91 -10.85
CA ARG A 134 -27.26 11.50 -12.02
C ARG A 134 -27.71 10.06 -11.80
N ARG A 135 -29.02 9.88 -11.56
CA ARG A 135 -29.62 8.55 -11.44
C ARG A 135 -29.30 7.76 -12.73
N PRO A 136 -28.85 6.51 -12.63
CA PRO A 136 -28.66 5.70 -13.83
C PRO A 136 -30.01 5.56 -14.54
N ARG A 137 -30.04 5.86 -15.84
CA ARG A 137 -31.24 5.70 -16.67
C ARG A 137 -31.55 4.19 -16.73
N SER A 138 -32.78 3.83 -16.36
CA SER A 138 -33.33 2.48 -16.42
C SER A 138 -33.31 1.91 -17.84
#